data_AF-A0A4Y4DH52-F1
#
_entry.id   AF-A0A4Y4DH52-F1
#
_cell.length_a   1.000
_cell.length_b   1.000
_cell.length_c   1.000
_cell.angle_alpha   90.00
_cell.angle_beta   90.00
_cell.angle_gamma   90.00
#
_symmetry.space_group_name_H-M   'P 1'
#
loop_
_entity.id
_entity.type
_entity.pdbx_description
1 polymer ?
#
loop_
_entity_poly.entity_id
_entity_poly.type
_entity_poly.pdbx_seq_one_letter_code
_entity_poly.pdbx_strand_id
1 'polypeptide(L)'
;MTNAFVAAATPSGKYAKFKTVGDSITLKITGKVTERQQREYGTNEPKTFPSGDPIMEQLIPGLDLNAPSEEEAPTVLCVDKKTMRAAIGKALIEKNVGEPQVNGTIKVTFSGYGVGKNPSNPPKDFTAEYWPAQAAAGAWGGDN
;
A
#
# COMPACT_ATOMS: atom_id res chain seq x y z
N MET A 1 5.90 4.34 -31.79
CA MET A 1 5.27 4.68 -30.51
C MET A 1 4.43 3.50 -30.07
N THR A 2 4.88 2.78 -29.05
CA THR A 2 4.13 1.68 -28.43
C THR A 2 4.52 1.67 -26.96
N ASN A 3 3.58 2.07 -26.10
CA ASN A 3 3.75 2.12 -24.66
C ASN A 3 3.90 0.71 -24.10
N ALA A 4 5.14 0.31 -23.82
CA ALA A 4 5.46 -0.95 -23.15
C ALA A 4 5.30 -0.80 -21.62
N PHE A 5 4.06 -0.62 -21.16
CA PHE A 5 3.71 -0.74 -19.73
C PHE A 5 2.59 -1.76 -19.53
N VAL A 6 2.76 -2.96 -20.07
CA VAL A 6 2.01 -4.14 -19.60
C VAL A 6 2.94 -5.35 -19.64
N ALA A 7 4.01 -5.29 -18.85
CA ALA A 7 4.60 -6.50 -18.30
C ALA A 7 4.07 -6.61 -16.86
N ALA A 8 3.76 -7.82 -16.40
CA ALA A 8 3.46 -8.09 -14.99
C ALA A 8 4.69 -7.68 -14.16
N ALA A 9 4.78 -6.39 -13.84
CA ALA A 9 5.91 -5.83 -13.14
C ALA A 9 5.80 -6.36 -11.72
N THR A 10 6.73 -7.24 -11.34
CA THR A 10 7.17 -7.31 -9.95
C THR A 10 7.21 -5.87 -9.44
N PRO A 11 6.48 -5.52 -8.37
CA PRO A 11 6.38 -4.13 -7.96
C PRO A 11 7.80 -3.62 -7.71
N SER A 12 8.27 -2.76 -8.62
CA SER A 12 9.65 -2.31 -8.69
C SER A 12 9.76 -1.02 -7.90
N GLY A 13 10.40 -1.07 -6.74
CA GLY A 13 10.53 0.06 -5.84
C GLY A 13 11.04 -0.35 -4.47
N LYS A 14 11.42 0.63 -3.65
CA LYS A 14 11.79 0.38 -2.25
C LYS A 14 10.51 0.02 -1.47
N TYR A 15 10.60 -0.90 -0.51
CA TYR A 15 9.46 -1.15 0.38
C TYR A 15 9.25 0.04 1.31
N ALA A 16 7.99 0.47 1.43
CA ALA A 16 7.55 1.47 2.40
C ALA A 16 7.92 1.04 3.82
N LYS A 17 8.57 1.92 4.59
CA LYS A 17 8.99 1.64 5.97
C LYS A 17 8.49 2.72 6.92
N PHE A 18 7.83 2.30 8.00
CA PHE A 18 7.40 3.15 9.10
C PHE A 18 8.29 2.88 10.32
N LYS A 19 9.24 3.78 10.59
CA LYS A 19 10.24 3.65 11.65
C LYS A 19 9.74 4.25 12.96
N THR A 20 9.16 5.44 12.90
CA THR A 20 8.77 6.25 14.07
C THR A 20 7.31 6.63 14.04
N VAL A 21 6.70 6.76 15.23
CA VAL A 21 5.31 7.24 15.36
C VAL A 21 5.21 8.62 14.72
N GLY A 22 4.19 8.83 13.89
CA GLY A 22 4.03 10.01 13.06
C GLY A 22 4.56 9.87 11.63
N ASP A 23 5.33 8.82 11.33
CA ASP A 23 5.78 8.54 9.95
C ASP A 23 4.55 8.36 9.05
N SER A 24 4.54 9.10 7.95
CA SER A 24 3.50 9.00 6.94
C SER A 24 4.09 8.81 5.55
N ILE A 25 3.43 7.99 4.74
CA ILE A 25 3.79 7.74 3.35
C ILE A 25 2.55 8.07 2.53
N THR A 26 2.73 8.94 1.54
CA THR A 26 1.66 9.33 0.60
C THR A 26 1.99 8.69 -0.74
N LEU A 27 1.26 7.63 -1.07
CA LEU A 27 1.52 6.80 -2.24
C LEU A 27 0.49 7.08 -3.33
N LYS A 28 0.96 7.50 -4.51
CA LYS A 28 0.15 7.48 -5.74
C LYS A 28 0.24 6.09 -6.37
N ILE A 29 -0.89 5.40 -6.49
CA ILE A 29 -0.96 4.01 -6.95
C ILE A 29 -0.70 3.96 -8.46
N THR A 30 0.30 3.18 -8.88
CA THR A 30 0.71 3.07 -10.29
C THR A 30 0.35 1.74 -10.92
N GLY A 31 -0.01 0.72 -10.13
CA GLY A 31 -0.32 -0.61 -10.62
C GLY A 31 -1.41 -1.30 -9.82
N LYS A 32 -1.83 -2.47 -10.29
CA LYS A 32 -2.82 -3.30 -9.60
C LYS A 32 -2.26 -3.80 -8.27
N VAL A 33 -3.13 -3.89 -7.27
CA VAL A 33 -2.81 -4.57 -6.02
C VAL A 33 -2.57 -6.05 -6.32
N THR A 34 -1.52 -6.61 -5.74
CA THR A 34 -1.17 -8.02 -5.89
C THR A 34 -1.05 -8.68 -4.51
N GLU A 35 -1.27 -9.99 -4.44
CA GLU A 35 -1.06 -10.74 -3.21
C GLU A 35 0.12 -11.69 -3.38
N ARG A 36 0.94 -11.82 -2.34
CA ARG A 36 2.02 -12.82 -2.30
C ARG A 36 2.20 -13.37 -0.90
N GLN A 37 2.93 -14.48 -0.81
CA GLN A 37 3.39 -14.96 0.48
C GLN A 37 4.42 -13.98 1.07
N GLN A 38 4.23 -13.65 2.35
CA GLN A 38 5.17 -12.88 3.14
C GLN A 38 6.51 -13.61 3.21
N ARG A 39 7.57 -12.83 3.39
CA ARG A 39 8.91 -13.36 3.61
C ARG A 39 9.44 -12.91 4.95
N GLU A 40 10.24 -13.77 5.58
CA GLU A 40 10.90 -13.43 6.84
C GLU A 40 11.91 -12.30 6.64
N TYR A 41 11.88 -11.36 7.59
CA TYR A 41 12.76 -10.21 7.58
C TYR A 41 14.19 -10.67 7.84
N GLY A 42 15.09 -10.43 6.88
CA GLY A 42 16.51 -10.75 6.99
C GLY A 42 16.93 -12.09 6.35
N THR A 43 16.06 -13.10 6.29
CA THR A 43 16.38 -14.40 5.67
C THR A 43 15.75 -14.58 4.29
N ASN A 44 14.74 -13.78 3.93
CA ASN A 44 14.03 -13.84 2.64
C ASN A 44 13.29 -15.18 2.39
N GLU A 45 13.10 -15.97 3.44
CA GLU A 45 12.41 -17.27 3.42
C GLU A 45 10.88 -17.07 3.45
N PRO A 46 10.09 -17.96 2.82
CA PRO A 46 8.64 -17.89 2.88
C PRO A 46 8.12 -18.00 4.31
N LYS A 47 7.30 -17.05 4.73
CA LYS A 47 6.72 -17.01 6.07
C LYS A 47 5.46 -17.88 6.14
N THR A 48 5.38 -18.73 7.16
CA THR A 48 4.23 -19.60 7.42
C THR A 48 3.74 -19.43 8.85
N PHE A 49 2.46 -19.69 9.08
CA PHE A 49 1.91 -19.86 10.42
C PHE A 49 2.48 -21.14 11.06
N PRO A 50 2.41 -21.29 12.40
CA PRO A 50 2.81 -22.54 13.06
C PRO A 50 2.06 -23.78 12.56
N SER A 51 0.89 -23.61 11.94
CA SER A 51 0.11 -24.68 11.27
C SER A 51 0.69 -25.13 9.93
N GLY A 52 1.64 -24.38 9.35
CA GLY A 52 2.19 -24.61 8.00
C GLY A 52 1.53 -23.77 6.91
N ASP A 53 0.43 -23.06 7.20
CA ASP A 53 -0.26 -22.24 6.22
C ASP A 53 0.56 -20.99 5.82
N PRO A 54 0.60 -20.60 4.53
CA PRO A 54 1.33 -19.42 4.10
C PRO A 54 0.71 -18.14 4.67
N ILE A 55 1.54 -17.24 5.19
CA ILE A 55 1.08 -15.91 5.58
C ILE A 55 1.10 -15.03 4.33
N MET A 56 -0.07 -14.51 3.93
CA MET A 56 -0.20 -13.67 2.75
C MET A 56 -0.06 -12.18 3.09
N GLU A 57 0.52 -11.40 2.19
CA GLU A 57 0.55 -9.92 2.21
C GLU A 57 0.01 -9.36 0.90
N GLN A 58 -0.56 -8.15 0.98
CA GLN A 58 -0.94 -7.39 -0.21
C GLN A 58 0.17 -6.38 -0.53
N LEU A 59 0.46 -6.22 -1.81
CA LEU A 59 1.44 -5.29 -2.35
C LEU A 59 0.72 -4.24 -3.17
N ILE A 60 0.90 -2.98 -2.80
CA ILE A 60 0.36 -1.83 -3.51
C ILE A 60 1.55 -1.08 -4.14
N PRO A 61 1.80 -1.24 -5.45
CA PRO A 61 2.83 -0.48 -6.15
C PRO A 61 2.41 0.97 -6.37
N GLY A 62 3.35 1.89 -6.19
CA GLY A 62 3.10 3.31 -6.40
C GLY A 62 4.35 4.18 -6.43
N LEU A 63 4.11 5.49 -6.36
CA LEU A 63 5.11 6.53 -6.23
C LEU A 63 4.89 7.25 -4.90
N ASP A 64 5.92 7.30 -4.06
CA ASP A 64 5.92 8.10 -2.84
C ASP A 64 6.04 9.58 -3.21
N LEU A 65 5.00 10.34 -2.91
CA LEU A 65 4.93 11.77 -3.19
C LEU A 65 5.79 12.60 -2.23
N ASN A 66 6.28 12.01 -1.14
CA ASN A 66 7.21 12.64 -0.21
C ASN A 66 8.68 12.33 -0.54
N ALA A 67 8.97 11.55 -1.59
CA ALA A 67 10.32 11.20 -1.97
C ALA A 67 11.13 12.44 -2.41
N PRO A 68 12.44 12.51 -2.11
CA PRO A 68 13.28 13.66 -2.45
C PRO A 68 13.53 13.80 -3.96
N SER A 69 13.34 12.74 -4.74
CA SER A 69 13.57 12.73 -6.19
C SER A 69 12.62 11.74 -6.88
N GLU A 70 12.37 11.95 -8.18
CA GLU A 70 11.53 11.07 -9.00
C GLU A 70 12.11 9.66 -9.16
N GLU A 71 13.44 9.53 -9.15
CA GLU A 71 14.12 8.23 -9.21
C GLU A 71 13.95 7.42 -7.91
N GLU A 72 13.76 8.11 -6.78
CA GLU A 72 13.53 7.49 -5.47
C GLU A 72 12.05 7.33 -5.12
N ALA A 73 11.15 7.95 -5.89
CA ALA A 73 9.71 7.86 -5.71
C ALA A 73 9.13 6.43 -5.85
N PRO A 74 9.62 5.54 -6.75
CA PRO A 74 9.10 4.18 -6.88
C PRO A 74 9.13 3.41 -5.55
N THR A 75 7.94 3.13 -5.03
CA THR A 75 7.73 2.52 -3.71
C THR A 75 6.64 1.46 -3.76
N VAL A 76 6.80 0.44 -2.92
CA VAL A 76 5.82 -0.63 -2.74
C VAL A 76 5.35 -0.63 -1.30
N LEU A 77 4.05 -0.45 -1.09
CA LEU A 77 3.44 -0.58 0.22
C LEU A 77 3.05 -2.03 0.46
N CYS A 78 3.74 -2.70 1.40
CA CYS A 78 3.37 -4.01 1.90
C CYS A 78 2.33 -3.88 3.01
N VAL A 79 1.15 -4.42 2.78
CA VAL A 79 0.08 -4.51 3.78
C VAL A 79 0.16 -5.89 4.45
N ASP A 80 1.00 -5.98 5.48
CA ASP A 80 1.28 -7.21 6.24
C ASP A 80 0.54 -7.26 7.59
N LYS A 81 0.22 -6.09 8.17
CA LYS A 81 -0.46 -5.97 9.46
C LYS A 81 -1.97 -5.88 9.31
N LYS A 82 -2.69 -6.58 10.22
CA LYS A 82 -4.16 -6.50 10.33
C LYS A 82 -4.66 -5.07 10.59
N THR A 83 -3.97 -4.32 11.45
CA THR A 83 -4.28 -2.93 11.78
C THR A 83 -4.15 -2.02 10.56
N MET A 84 -3.09 -2.18 9.76
CA MET A 84 -2.91 -1.46 8.51
C MET A 84 -3.99 -1.81 7.49
N ARG A 85 -4.28 -3.10 7.30
CA ARG A 85 -5.35 -3.55 6.39
C ARG A 85 -6.72 -2.98 6.78
N ALA A 86 -7.02 -2.96 8.08
CA ALA A 86 -8.25 -2.38 8.61
C ALA A 86 -8.32 -0.86 8.38
N ALA A 87 -7.22 -0.14 8.60
CA ALA A 87 -7.15 1.30 8.36
C ALA A 87 -7.39 1.64 6.88
N ILE A 88 -6.71 0.93 5.97
CA ILE A 88 -6.88 1.09 4.53
C ILE A 88 -8.30 0.74 4.12
N GLY A 89 -8.83 -0.40 4.59
CA GLY A 89 -10.21 -0.82 4.30
C GLY A 89 -11.25 0.21 4.76
N LYS A 90 -11.08 0.79 5.95
CA LYS A 90 -11.94 1.88 6.43
C LYS A 90 -11.90 3.09 5.50
N ALA A 91 -10.69 3.52 5.10
CA ALA A 91 -10.52 4.66 4.19
C ALA A 91 -11.17 4.42 2.81
N LEU A 92 -11.10 3.19 2.30
CA LEU A 92 -11.75 2.81 1.04
C LEU A 92 -13.28 2.81 1.16
N ILE A 93 -13.82 2.24 2.25
CA ILE A 93 -15.26 2.22 2.55
C ILE A 93 -15.82 3.65 2.66
N GLU A 94 -15.09 4.56 3.33
CA GLU A 94 -15.47 5.98 3.43
C GLU A 94 -15.60 6.67 2.06
N LYS A 95 -14.90 6.17 1.04
CA LYS A 95 -14.99 6.64 -0.35
C LYS A 95 -15.88 5.78 -1.23
N ASN A 96 -16.57 4.78 -0.66
CA ASN A 96 -17.41 3.82 -1.37
C ASN A 96 -16.67 3.05 -2.49
N VAL A 97 -15.41 2.70 -2.23
CA VAL A 97 -14.56 1.94 -3.16
C VAL A 97 -14.22 0.58 -2.54
N GLY A 98 -14.30 -0.49 -3.33
CA GLY A 98 -13.98 -1.84 -2.85
C GLY A 98 -12.48 -2.14 -2.77
N GLU A 99 -11.68 -1.55 -3.66
CA GLU A 99 -10.24 -1.82 -3.78
C GLU A 99 -9.45 -0.57 -4.20
N PRO A 100 -8.17 -0.44 -3.81
CA PRO A 100 -7.32 0.67 -4.26
C PRO A 100 -7.19 0.69 -5.79
N GLN A 101 -7.65 1.78 -6.41
CA GLN A 101 -7.61 1.96 -7.86
C GLN A 101 -6.29 2.59 -8.33
N VAL A 102 -5.84 2.19 -9.53
CA VAL A 102 -4.72 2.84 -10.23
C VAL A 102 -5.02 4.33 -10.42
N ASN A 103 -4.00 5.17 -10.24
CA ASN A 103 -4.07 6.64 -10.16
C ASN A 103 -4.76 7.21 -8.92
N GLY A 104 -5.29 6.37 -8.02
CA GLY A 104 -5.69 6.80 -6.69
C GLY A 104 -4.48 7.17 -5.83
N THR A 105 -4.70 7.94 -4.78
CA THR A 105 -3.68 8.30 -3.80
C THR A 105 -4.09 7.76 -2.44
N ILE A 106 -3.17 7.11 -1.74
CA ILE A 106 -3.37 6.65 -0.37
C ILE A 106 -2.30 7.23 0.53
N LYS A 107 -2.70 7.81 1.67
CA LYS A 107 -1.79 8.22 2.72
C LYS A 107 -1.95 7.26 3.89
N VAL A 108 -0.87 6.65 4.32
CA VAL A 108 -0.84 5.79 5.51
C VAL A 108 0.08 6.43 6.53
N THR A 109 -0.41 6.57 7.76
CA THR A 109 0.32 7.17 8.87
C THR A 109 0.41 6.18 10.03
N PHE A 110 1.62 5.97 10.56
CA PHE A 110 1.85 5.17 11.76
C PHE A 110 1.44 6.00 12.99
N SER A 111 0.29 5.70 13.58
CA SER A 111 -0.34 6.54 14.61
C SER A 111 0.16 6.26 16.03
N GLY A 112 0.77 5.10 16.28
CA GLY A 112 1.26 4.74 17.60
C GLY A 112 1.27 3.24 17.84
N TYR A 113 1.59 2.87 19.07
CA TYR A 113 1.52 1.47 19.51
C TYR A 113 0.19 1.22 20.21
N GLY A 114 -0.55 0.21 19.73
CA GLY A 114 -1.78 -0.23 20.34
C GLY A 114 -1.54 -1.07 21.61
N VAL A 115 -2.60 -1.34 22.34
CA VAL A 115 -2.56 -2.20 23.54
C VAL A 115 -2.49 -3.67 23.09
N GLY A 116 -1.29 -4.23 23.07
CA GLY A 116 -1.04 -5.63 22.74
C GLY A 116 -1.21 -6.57 23.93
N LYS A 117 -1.57 -7.83 23.66
CA LYS A 117 -1.52 -8.91 24.67
C LYS A 117 -0.09 -9.19 25.16
N ASN A 118 0.92 -8.88 24.35
CA ASN A 118 2.33 -8.99 24.71
C ASN A 118 2.95 -7.59 24.80
N PRO A 119 3.31 -7.11 26.01
CA PRO A 119 3.90 -5.79 26.19
C PRO A 119 5.29 -5.64 25.56
N SER A 120 5.99 -6.74 25.27
CA SER A 120 7.30 -6.72 24.60
C SER A 120 7.23 -6.55 23.09
N ASN A 121 6.05 -6.71 22.47
CA ASN A 121 5.85 -6.47 21.03
C ASN A 121 4.47 -5.86 20.78
N PRO A 122 4.26 -4.58 21.15
CA PRO A 122 2.98 -3.94 20.99
C PRO A 122 2.66 -3.76 19.48
N PRO A 123 1.41 -4.01 19.07
CA PRO A 123 1.01 -3.86 17.68
C PRO A 123 1.15 -2.41 17.23
N LYS A 124 1.60 -2.21 15.99
CA LYS A 124 1.59 -0.88 15.36
C LYS A 124 0.16 -0.56 14.92
N ASP A 125 -0.35 0.59 15.35
CA ASP A 125 -1.62 1.15 14.89
C ASP A 125 -1.36 2.09 13.71
N PHE A 126 -2.27 2.05 12.74
CA PHE A 126 -2.17 2.85 11.53
C PHE A 126 -3.47 3.60 11.30
N THR A 127 -3.34 4.78 10.70
CA THR A 127 -4.45 5.53 10.11
C THR A 127 -4.20 5.64 8.62
N ALA A 128 -5.28 5.62 7.83
CA ALA A 128 -5.17 5.76 6.39
C ALA A 128 -6.22 6.74 5.87
N GLU A 129 -5.85 7.48 4.84
CA GLU A 129 -6.72 8.35 4.07
C GLU A 129 -6.61 7.95 2.60
N TYR A 130 -7.74 7.84 1.92
CA TYR A 130 -7.79 7.48 0.51
C TYR A 130 -8.46 8.57 -0.31
N TRP A 131 -7.83 8.92 -1.43
CA TRP A 131 -8.39 9.75 -2.47
C TRP A 131 -8.48 8.92 -3.75
N PRO A 132 -9.70 8.66 -4.25
CA PRO A 132 -9.86 7.95 -5.52
C PRO A 132 -9.20 8.75 -6.65
N ALA A 133 -8.87 8.06 -7.74
CA ALA A 133 -8.48 8.75 -8.95
C ALA A 133 -9.60 9.73 -9.32
N GLN A 134 -9.27 11.00 -9.57
CA GLN A 134 -10.24 11.92 -10.14
C GLN A 134 -10.68 11.29 -11.46
N ALA A 135 -11.93 10.82 -11.53
CA ALA A 135 -12.52 10.49 -12.83
C ALA A 135 -12.35 11.77 -13.66
N ALA A 136 -11.72 11.66 -14.84
CA ALA A 136 -11.61 12.80 -15.74
C ALA A 136 -13.04 13.32 -16.00
N ALA A 137 -13.39 14.41 -15.33
CA ALA A 137 -14.67 15.06 -15.52
C ALA A 137 -14.60 15.77 -16.87
N GLY A 138 -15.15 15.11 -17.90
CA GLY A 138 -15.43 15.70 -19.20
C GLY A 138 -14.58 15.18 -20.36
N ALA A 139 -15.13 14.22 -21.12
CA ALA A 139 -14.76 14.02 -22.53
C ALA A 139 -15.80 13.20 -23.30
N TRP A 140 -17.12 13.47 -23.14
CA TRP A 140 -18.15 13.04 -24.11
C TRP A 140 -19.30 14.06 -24.15
N GLY A 141 -19.00 15.25 -24.66
CA GLY A 141 -19.99 16.30 -24.91
C GLY A 141 -19.41 17.37 -25.82
N GLY A 142 -19.54 17.15 -27.12
CA GLY A 142 -19.13 18.05 -28.20
C GLY A 142 -17.97 17.45 -29.01
N ASP A 143 -18.06 17.25 -30.32
CA ASP A 143 -19.09 17.45 -31.31
C ASP A 143 -18.72 16.47 -32.44
N ASN A 144 -19.69 15.80 -33.05
CA ASN A 144 -19.53 15.22 -34.38
C ASN A 144 -20.82 15.41 -35.16
#